data_AF-A0A7C2I0F9-F1
#
_entry.id   AF-A0A7C2I0F9-F1
#
_cell.length_a   1.000
_cell.length_b   1.000
_cell.length_c   1.000
_cell.angle_alpha   90.00
_cell.angle_beta   90.00
_cell.angle_gamma   90.00
#
_symmetry.space_group_name_H-M   'P 1'
#
loop_
_entity.id
_entity.type
_entity.pdbx_description
1 polymer ?
#
loop_
_entity_poly.entity_id
_entity_poly.type
_entity_poly.pdbx_seq_one_letter_code
_entity_poly.pdbx_strand_id
1 'polypeptide(L)'
;MRGIQLALSDTAWRDVLREQLVRAGSGPVSCVDRPDPAGDDVLVVDAEHLASLPQPIAKPERVVLVATRQGCEFSQAWEAGVRCVVYRTDPIGVTVLAILSARLEAAQGRQPRQ
;
A
#
# COMPACT_ATOMS: atom_id res chain seq x y z
N MET A 1 -8.44 -4.31 -15.08
CA MET A 1 -7.42 -4.87 -14.16
C MET A 1 -7.05 -3.78 -13.18
N ARG A 2 -7.01 -4.06 -11.88
CA ARG A 2 -6.63 -3.08 -10.86
C ARG A 2 -5.11 -2.90 -10.85
N GLY A 3 -4.64 -1.66 -10.87
CA GLY A 3 -3.22 -1.32 -10.83
C GLY A 3 -2.70 -1.18 -9.40
N ILE A 4 -1.44 -0.76 -9.30
CA ILE A 4 -0.75 -0.45 -8.05
C ILE A 4 -0.22 0.98 -8.18
N GLN A 5 -0.49 1.80 -7.17
CA GLN A 5 0.04 3.15 -7.02
C GLN A 5 1.07 3.15 -5.89
N LEU A 6 2.29 3.56 -6.19
CA LEU A 6 3.38 3.70 -5.23
C LEU A 6 3.56 5.19 -4.91
N ALA A 7 3.22 5.58 -3.68
CA ALA A 7 3.38 6.91 -3.14
C ALA A 7 4.28 6.85 -1.90
N LEU A 8 5.58 6.92 -2.13
CA LEU A 8 6.63 6.68 -1.13
C LEU A 8 7.69 7.78 -1.27
N SER A 9 8.04 8.43 -0.15
CA SER A 9 9.00 9.54 -0.09
C SER A 9 10.43 9.09 -0.40
N ASP A 10 10.77 7.83 -0.12
CA ASP A 10 12.04 7.24 -0.56
C ASP A 10 11.93 6.72 -1.99
N THR A 11 12.35 7.56 -2.92
CA THR A 11 12.31 7.28 -4.36
C THR A 11 13.21 6.13 -4.78
N ALA A 12 14.37 5.94 -4.13
CA ALA A 12 15.28 4.86 -4.47
C ALA A 12 14.66 3.49 -4.12
N TRP A 13 14.12 3.35 -2.91
CA TRP A 13 13.45 2.12 -2.51
C TRP A 13 12.16 1.87 -3.30
N ARG A 14 11.38 2.93 -3.57
CA ARG A 14 10.18 2.89 -4.43
C ARG A 14 10.49 2.32 -5.81
N ASP A 15 11.57 2.76 -6.44
CA ASP A 15 11.92 2.35 -7.79
C ASP A 15 12.38 0.88 -7.82
N VAL A 16 13.12 0.42 -6.81
CA VAL A 16 13.43 -1.02 -6.65
C VAL A 16 12.16 -1.84 -6.46
N LEU A 17 11.23 -1.40 -5.61
CA LEU A 17 9.95 -2.08 -5.40
C LEU A 17 9.11 -2.14 -6.68
N ARG A 18 9.06 -1.04 -7.44
CA ARG A 18 8.38 -0.97 -8.74
C ARG A 18 8.92 -2.04 -9.68
N GLU A 19 10.24 -2.17 -9.81
CA GLU A 19 10.84 -3.19 -10.67
C GLU A 19 10.46 -4.60 -10.25
N GLN A 20 10.48 -4.90 -8.95
CA GLN A 20 10.08 -6.23 -8.46
C GLN A 20 8.62 -6.55 -8.77
N LEU A 21 7.72 -5.58 -8.60
CA LEU A 21 6.31 -5.73 -8.92
C LEU A 21 6.08 -5.96 -10.42
N VAL A 22 6.77 -5.20 -11.28
CA VAL A 22 6.71 -5.39 -12.74
C VAL A 22 7.22 -6.78 -13.13
N ARG A 23 8.35 -7.22 -12.57
CA ARG A 23 8.90 -8.58 -12.81
C ARG A 23 7.94 -9.68 -12.33
N ALA A 24 7.21 -9.45 -11.24
CA ALA A 24 6.22 -10.38 -10.72
C ALA A 24 4.92 -10.44 -11.53
N GLY A 25 4.78 -9.66 -12.62
CA GLY A 25 3.57 -9.65 -13.45
C GLY A 25 2.37 -9.07 -12.72
N SER A 26 2.58 -8.09 -11.83
CA SER A 26 1.53 -7.53 -10.98
C SER A 26 0.52 -6.63 -11.70
N GLY A 27 0.58 -6.51 -13.03
CA GLY A 27 -0.19 -5.52 -13.79
C GLY A 27 0.43 -4.12 -13.71
N PRO A 28 -0.35 -3.06 -14.03
CA PRO A 28 0.16 -1.69 -14.08
C PRO A 28 0.69 -1.21 -12.73
N VAL A 29 1.91 -0.69 -12.70
CA VAL A 29 2.53 -0.06 -11.52
C VAL A 29 2.86 1.38 -11.85
N SER A 30 2.31 2.32 -11.09
CA SER A 30 2.55 3.76 -11.25
C SER A 30 3.24 4.30 -9.99
N CYS A 31 4.20 5.20 -10.18
CA CYS A 31 4.76 5.99 -9.08
C CYS A 31 4.05 7.34 -9.11
N VAL A 32 3.44 7.74 -8.00
CA VAL A 32 2.61 8.94 -7.92
C VAL A 32 2.90 9.69 -6.63
N ASP A 33 2.85 11.02 -6.67
CA ASP A 33 3.02 11.83 -5.46
C ASP A 33 1.71 11.91 -4.65
N ARG A 34 0.56 11.82 -5.33
CA ARG A 34 -0.77 11.82 -4.70
C ARG A 34 -1.54 10.58 -5.13
N PRO A 35 -1.68 9.58 -4.26
CA PRO A 35 -2.47 8.39 -4.56
C PRO A 35 -3.97 8.71 -4.63
N ASP A 36 -4.69 8.04 -5.52
CA ASP A 36 -6.15 8.17 -5.68
C ASP A 36 -6.91 7.08 -4.89
N PRO A 37 -7.46 7.40 -3.70
CA PRO A 37 -8.25 6.46 -2.92
C PRO A 37 -9.65 6.20 -3.46
N ALA A 38 -10.17 7.04 -4.37
CA ALA A 38 -11.49 6.85 -4.97
C ALA A 38 -11.48 5.77 -6.05
N GLY A 39 -10.34 5.61 -6.73
CA GLY A 39 -10.10 4.54 -7.70
C GLY A 39 -10.13 3.13 -7.12
N ASP A 40 -9.77 2.14 -7.92
CA ASP A 40 -9.76 0.72 -7.55
C ASP A 40 -8.35 0.14 -7.33
N ASP A 41 -7.30 0.95 -7.52
CA ASP A 41 -5.92 0.50 -7.40
C ASP A 41 -5.53 0.17 -5.95
N VAL A 42 -4.51 -0.66 -5.79
CA VAL A 42 -3.85 -0.85 -4.50
C VAL A 42 -2.94 0.34 -4.24
N LEU A 43 -3.05 0.93 -3.06
CA LEU A 43 -2.25 2.08 -2.64
C LEU A 43 -1.13 1.60 -1.74
N VAL A 44 0.11 1.80 -2.17
CA VAL A 44 1.31 1.52 -1.36
C VAL A 44 1.86 2.86 -0.92
N VAL A 45 1.74 3.15 0.37
CA VAL A 45 2.00 4.45 0.96
C VAL A 45 2.97 4.33 2.12
N ASP A 46 3.70 5.40 2.43
CA ASP A 46 4.34 5.58 3.73
C ASP A 46 3.46 6.44 4.65
N ALA A 47 3.94 6.75 5.86
CA ALA A 47 3.19 7.51 6.85
C ALA A 47 2.81 8.93 6.37
N GLU A 48 3.70 9.58 5.62
CA GLU A 48 3.46 10.92 5.06
C GLU A 48 2.30 10.88 4.06
N HIS A 49 2.34 9.95 3.12
CA HIS A 49 1.30 9.81 2.11
C HIS A 49 -0.01 9.28 2.71
N LEU A 50 0.05 8.41 3.73
CA LEU A 50 -1.12 7.96 4.48
C LEU A 50 -1.83 9.14 5.17
N ALA A 51 -1.08 10.07 5.76
CA ALA A 51 -1.62 11.27 6.39
C ALA A 51 -2.36 12.18 5.41
N SER A 52 -1.96 12.17 4.14
CA SER A 52 -2.55 13.00 3.08
C SER A 52 -3.87 12.45 2.53
N LEU A 53 -4.21 11.19 2.83
CA LEU A 53 -5.43 10.57 2.33
C LEU A 53 -6.68 11.16 3.02
N PRO A 54 -7.78 11.38 2.28
CA PRO A 54 -9.05 11.79 2.85
C PRO A 54 -9.56 10.75 3.85
N GLN A 55 -10.00 11.24 5.00
CA GLN A 55 -10.55 10.41 6.08
C GLN A 55 -12.09 10.58 6.14
N PRO A 56 -12.85 9.49 6.34
CA PRO A 56 -12.38 8.10 6.42
C PRO A 56 -11.95 7.55 5.06
N ILE A 57 -10.92 6.70 5.04
CA ILE A 57 -10.48 6.01 3.82
C ILE A 57 -11.61 5.09 3.35
N ALA A 58 -12.08 5.26 2.11
CA ALA A 58 -13.27 4.57 1.61
C ALA A 58 -13.12 3.04 1.48
N LYS A 59 -11.91 2.56 1.18
CA LYS A 59 -11.59 1.14 0.98
C LYS A 59 -10.20 0.83 1.56
N PRO A 60 -10.04 0.82 2.90
CA PRO A 60 -8.73 0.75 3.55
C PRO A 60 -8.03 -0.60 3.39
N GLU A 61 -8.76 -1.66 3.01
CA GLU A 61 -8.21 -2.98 2.67
C GLU A 61 -7.28 -2.97 1.44
N ARG A 62 -7.35 -1.90 0.64
CA ARG A 62 -6.46 -1.68 -0.52
C ARG A 62 -5.18 -0.94 -0.17
N VAL A 63 -5.03 -0.49 1.06
CA VAL A 63 -3.89 0.30 1.48
C VAL A 63 -2.86 -0.63 2.12
N VAL A 64 -1.62 -0.52 1.65
CA VAL A 64 -0.45 -1.16 2.23
C VAL A 64 0.46 -0.05 2.74
N LEU A 65 0.65 0.00 4.05
CA LEU A 65 1.59 0.94 4.68
C LEU A 65 3.00 0.34 4.70
N VAL A 66 3.97 1.10 4.19
CA VAL A 66 5.40 0.84 4.33
C VAL A 66 5.95 1.68 5.49
N ALA A 67 6.09 1.04 6.65
CA ALA A 67 6.55 1.65 7.89
C ALA A 67 8.09 1.63 8.03
N THR A 68 8.63 2.57 8.78
CA THR A 68 10.07 2.70 9.07
C THR A 68 10.47 2.20 10.47
N ARG A 69 9.50 1.71 11.27
CA ARG A 69 9.60 1.30 12.70
C ARG A 69 9.42 2.43 13.72
N GLN A 70 8.85 3.56 13.32
CA GLN A 70 8.48 4.59 14.29
C GLN A 70 7.10 4.25 14.87
N GLY A 71 6.97 4.28 16.20
CA GLY A 71 5.77 3.79 16.90
C GLY A 71 4.46 4.50 16.52
N CYS A 72 4.52 5.73 15.99
CA CYS A 72 3.35 6.51 15.57
C CYS A 72 2.68 5.98 14.28
N GLU A 73 3.40 5.24 13.45
CA GLU A 73 2.92 4.74 12.15
C GLU A 73 1.78 3.72 12.33
N PHE A 74 1.81 2.93 13.41
CA PHE A 74 0.77 1.93 13.71
C PHE A 74 -0.53 2.53 14.18
N SER A 75 -0.48 3.51 15.09
CA SER A 75 -1.70 4.19 15.54
C SER A 75 -2.39 4.86 14.36
N GLN A 76 -1.63 5.52 13.48
CA GLN A 76 -2.19 6.16 12.29
C GLN A 76 -2.82 5.14 11.32
N ALA A 77 -2.13 4.02 11.05
CA ALA A 77 -2.67 2.94 10.22
C ALA A 77 -3.97 2.39 10.80
N TRP A 78 -3.99 2.14 12.11
CA TRP A 78 -5.14 1.59 12.81
C TRP A 78 -6.35 2.52 12.74
N GLU A 79 -6.19 3.80 13.07
CA GLU A 79 -7.28 4.80 13.01
C GLU A 79 -7.81 4.99 11.58
N ALA A 80 -6.93 4.83 10.57
CA ALA A 80 -7.30 4.87 9.16
C ALA A 80 -7.92 3.56 8.63
N GLY A 81 -8.05 2.53 9.48
CA GLY A 81 -8.60 1.21 9.13
C GLY A 81 -7.67 0.34 8.28
N VAL A 82 -6.40 0.73 8.11
CA VAL A 82 -5.41 0.01 7.31
C VAL A 82 -4.99 -1.26 8.03
N ARG A 83 -5.09 -2.40 7.33
CA ARG A 83 -4.85 -3.73 7.90
C ARG A 83 -3.55 -4.37 7.45
N CYS A 84 -2.90 -3.80 6.43
CA CYS A 84 -1.65 -4.32 5.88
C CYS A 84 -0.53 -3.31 6.14
N VAL A 85 0.38 -3.69 7.04
CA VAL A 85 1.57 -2.90 7.37
C VAL A 85 2.79 -3.79 7.17
N VAL A 86 3.75 -3.30 6.41
CA VAL A 86 5.06 -3.94 6.18
C VAL A 86 6.15 -2.95 6.56
N TYR A 87 7.30 -3.45 6.98
CA TYR A 87 8.44 -2.58 7.28
C TYR A 87 9.36 -2.46 6.08
N ARG A 88 9.96 -1.29 5.93
CA ARG A 88 11.03 -1.04 4.96
C ARG A 88 12.23 -1.98 5.14
N THR A 89 12.47 -2.43 6.37
CA THR A 89 13.53 -3.39 6.71
C THR A 89 13.18 -4.84 6.36
N ASP A 90 11.92 -5.12 6.03
CA ASP A 90 11.53 -6.47 5.62
C ASP A 90 12.17 -6.79 4.26
N PRO A 91 12.47 -8.07 3.98
CA PRO A 91 12.91 -8.46 2.66
C PRO A 91 11.90 -8.00 1.60
N ILE A 92 12.37 -7.43 0.49
CA ILE A 92 11.50 -6.84 -0.53
C ILE A 92 10.43 -7.80 -1.06
N GLY A 93 10.72 -9.10 -1.08
CA GLY A 93 9.76 -10.14 -1.45
C GLY A 93 8.55 -10.21 -0.52
N VAL A 94 8.72 -9.93 0.78
CA VAL A 94 7.63 -9.84 1.75
C VAL A 94 6.70 -8.67 1.41
N THR A 95 7.27 -7.49 1.12
CA THR A 95 6.51 -6.33 0.67
C THR A 95 5.73 -6.64 -0.61
N VAL A 96 6.37 -7.28 -1.59
CA VAL A 96 5.70 -7.68 -2.84
C VAL A 96 4.52 -8.62 -2.56
N LEU A 97 4.71 -9.64 -1.72
CA LEU A 97 3.63 -10.58 -1.36
C LEU A 97 2.48 -9.88 -0.63
N ALA A 98 2.77 -8.96 0.28
CA ALA A 98 1.76 -8.18 0.99
C ALA A 98 0.90 -7.34 0.02
N ILE A 99 1.55 -6.68 -0.94
CA ILE A 99 0.87 -5.89 -1.99
C ILE A 99 -0.02 -6.78 -2.87
N LEU A 100 0.47 -7.95 -3.27
CA LEU A 100 -0.32 -8.91 -4.03
C LEU A 100 -1.50 -9.46 -3.22
N SER A 101 -1.33 -9.70 -1.91
CA SER A 101 -2.43 -10.11 -1.02
C SER A 101 -3.51 -9.03 -0.94
N ALA A 102 -3.12 -7.78 -0.70
CA ALA A 102 -4.06 -6.65 -0.67
C ALA A 102 -4.82 -6.53 -2.00
N ARG A 103 -4.15 -6.74 -3.14
CA ARG A 103 -4.80 -6.74 -4.46
C ARG A 103 -5.83 -7.85 -4.61
N LEU A 104 -5.53 -9.05 -4.11
CA LEU A 104 -6.44 -10.20 -4.14
C LEU A 104 -7.66 -9.97 -3.22
N GLU A 105 -7.43 -9.46 -2.02
CA GLU A 105 -8.49 -9.15 -1.04
C GLU A 105 -9.44 -8.08 -1.57
N ALA A 106 -8.89 -7.02 -2.16
CA ALA A 106 -9.65 -5.98 -2.82
C ALA A 106 -10.54 -6.55 -3.92
N ALA A 107 -10.00 -7.44 -4.76
CA ALA A 107 -10.74 -8.03 -5.88
C ALA A 107 -11.88 -8.95 -5.41
N GLN A 108 -11.72 -9.59 -4.26
CA GLN A 108 -12.72 -10.49 -3.68
C GLN A 108 -13.84 -9.76 -2.95
N GLY A 109 -13.76 -8.43 -2.80
CA GLY A 109 -14.75 -7.65 -2.03
C GLY A 109 -14.91 -8.18 -0.60
N ARG A 110 -13.85 -8.77 -0.04
CA ARG A 110 -13.94 -9.59 1.16
C ARG A 110 -14.33 -8.69 2.33
N GLN A 111 -15.59 -8.78 2.75
CA GLN A 111 -16.06 -8.12 3.98
C GLN A 111 -15.21 -8.59 5.16
N PRO A 112 -14.86 -7.67 6.08
CA PRO A 112 -14.05 -8.01 7.23
C PRO A 112 -14.72 -9.13 8.01
N ARG A 113 -13.96 -10.19 8.34
CA ARG A 113 -14.38 -11.13 9.39
C ARG A 113 -14.50 -10.34 10.69
N GLN A 114 -15.74 -10.20 11.16
CA GLN A 114 -16.09 -9.69 12.49
C GLN A 114 -15.56 -10.62 13.56
#